data_AF-A0A7C0YGV5-F1
#
_entry.id   AF-A0A7C0YGV5-F1
#
_cell.length_a   1.000
_cell.length_b   1.000
_cell.length_c   1.000
_cell.angle_alpha   90.00
_cell.angle_beta   90.00
_cell.angle_gamma   90.00
#
_symmetry.space_group_name_H-M   'P 1'
#
loop_
_entity.id
_entity.type
_entity.pdbx_description
1 polymer ?
#
loop_
_entity_poly.entity_id
_entity_poly.type
_entity_poly.pdbx_seq_one_letter_code
_entity_poly.pdbx_strand_id
1 'polypeptide(L)'
;MFNNIIYFIVVLLIFSVGSAELTPPFSFPIFLVSLILCWVLFALGCYLMFRGLQRGIEGRPGTEGRLTRQYHSFVTRLSIAAIVVFAVEVYILNIKYWLNRIPLFNQSSLFQGLIALSIFFFFLCTVWFFSYPCYKGLFGSPISRRSYVLGQVRLNFPILLPWMALSLLYDLVELSGWKALKAIFDSPGGQILFFSIFLATLMIFMPRWIQFLWGCKPIEGNEKVLELRKFLSQHNFNYRDILRWPVFEGRMLTAGIMGMVGRYRYILVTDALLELLTVDELKAVLAHEMGHARYKHLVFYVIFFVGFIAMSFGLFDIFYYLVASQPFFLKMLASKASNSINLFYLALSIPMLVTLVVYFRYVMGFFMRNFERQADLYSAELMGTPVYTIDSLEKIALWSGKSRDVPSWHHFSIRERVEYLKKMSIDSSLSKRHNRFVLISFLIYLLCVGGLSYELNFSGATDRFSYSFLAKVIERNISKDPSNVAAWEALAMLYHNQGQIKKAEVAYRQVLSIQPDNSVALNNLAWILATDPHSSKNQKQEALVMAKRAVEKERNSTYLDTLAEAYFVNGYFKLAVETATEALNSAKDNREYYIKQLEKFRSHLGPG
;
A
#
# COMPACT_ATOMS: atom_id res chain seq x y z
N MET A 1 -17.73 6.93 -1.07
CA MET A 1 -16.37 7.41 -1.39
C MET A 1 -15.29 6.56 -0.72
N PHE A 2 -15.25 6.44 0.62
CA PHE A 2 -14.17 5.71 1.33
C PHE A 2 -13.97 4.24 0.89
N ASN A 3 -15.04 3.49 0.61
CA ASN A 3 -14.91 2.13 0.05
C ASN A 3 -14.13 2.11 -1.27
N ASN A 4 -14.36 3.10 -2.13
CA ASN A 4 -13.70 3.18 -3.43
C ASN A 4 -12.21 3.49 -3.28
N ILE A 5 -11.81 4.23 -2.24
CA ILE A 5 -10.38 4.41 -1.90
C ILE A 5 -9.73 3.05 -1.68
N ILE A 6 -10.34 2.18 -0.87
CA ILE A 6 -9.82 0.82 -0.63
C ILE A 6 -9.81 0.02 -1.94
N TYR A 7 -10.87 0.09 -2.75
CA TYR A 7 -10.93 -0.62 -4.02
C TYR A 7 -9.81 -0.22 -4.97
N PHE A 8 -9.54 1.08 -5.13
CA PHE A 8 -8.44 1.54 -5.99
C PHE A 8 -7.08 1.13 -5.45
N ILE A 9 -6.85 1.21 -4.14
CA ILE A 9 -5.58 0.74 -3.55
C ILE A 9 -5.38 -0.76 -3.79
N VAL A 10 -6.43 -1.57 -3.63
CA VAL A 10 -6.39 -3.01 -3.90
C VAL A 10 -6.10 -3.31 -5.37
N VAL A 11 -6.76 -2.61 -6.30
CA VAL A 11 -6.56 -2.74 -7.75
C VAL A 11 -5.13 -2.35 -8.15
N LEU A 12 -4.62 -1.27 -7.58
CA LEU A 12 -3.24 -0.84 -7.80
C LEU A 12 -2.23 -1.86 -7.24
N LEU A 13 -2.49 -2.49 -6.10
CA LEU A 13 -1.65 -3.54 -5.55
C LEU A 13 -1.67 -4.81 -6.41
N ILE A 14 -2.86 -5.24 -6.84
CA ILE A 14 -3.03 -6.37 -7.78
C ILE A 14 -2.24 -6.11 -9.05
N PHE A 15 -2.37 -4.90 -9.60
CA PHE A 15 -1.62 -4.52 -10.78
C PHE A 15 -0.12 -4.48 -10.47
N SER A 16 0.35 -3.79 -9.44
CA SER A 16 1.79 -3.60 -9.20
C SER A 16 2.56 -4.91 -8.96
N VAL A 17 1.96 -5.87 -8.26
CA VAL A 17 2.62 -7.13 -7.87
C VAL A 17 2.81 -8.12 -9.03
N GLY A 18 2.10 -7.99 -10.16
CA GLY A 18 2.21 -8.93 -11.29
C GLY A 18 3.47 -8.76 -12.17
N SER A 19 4.03 -9.85 -12.70
CA SER A 19 5.18 -9.80 -13.63
C SER A 19 4.75 -9.57 -15.08
N ALA A 20 5.54 -8.82 -15.86
CA ALA A 20 5.20 -8.42 -17.23
C ALA A 20 6.02 -9.12 -18.33
N GLU A 21 6.97 -9.98 -17.94
CA GLU A 21 8.04 -10.46 -18.81
C GLU A 21 7.68 -11.69 -19.65
N LEU A 22 6.48 -12.25 -19.49
CA LEU A 22 6.20 -13.61 -19.94
C LEU A 22 5.04 -13.68 -20.94
N THR A 23 5.27 -14.40 -22.04
CA THR A 23 4.29 -14.58 -23.12
C THR A 23 3.01 -15.26 -22.63
N PRO A 24 1.82 -14.67 -22.82
CA PRO A 24 0.56 -15.28 -22.45
C PRO A 24 0.31 -16.53 -23.29
N PRO A 25 -0.44 -17.52 -22.75
CA PRO A 25 -0.75 -18.76 -23.47
C PRO A 25 -1.76 -18.58 -24.61
N PHE A 26 -2.26 -17.35 -24.84
CA PHE A 26 -3.31 -17.05 -25.81
C PHE A 26 -2.85 -16.04 -26.86
N SER A 27 -3.38 -16.14 -28.07
CA SER A 27 -3.16 -15.14 -29.13
C SER A 27 -3.92 -13.83 -28.82
N PHE A 28 -3.50 -12.73 -29.45
CA PHE A 28 -4.13 -11.42 -29.22
C PHE A 28 -5.65 -11.40 -29.50
N PRO A 29 -6.18 -12.05 -30.56
CA PRO A 29 -7.63 -12.12 -30.77
C PRO A 29 -8.35 -12.88 -29.65
N ILE A 30 -7.79 -14.00 -29.18
CA ILE A 30 -8.38 -14.79 -28.07
C ILE A 30 -8.40 -13.94 -26.80
N PHE A 31 -7.30 -13.23 -26.51
CA PHE A 31 -7.23 -12.29 -25.40
C PHE A 31 -8.34 -11.23 -25.45
N LEU A 32 -8.56 -10.59 -26.61
CA LEU A 32 -9.60 -9.56 -26.77
C LEU A 32 -11.01 -10.14 -26.57
N VAL A 33 -11.28 -11.31 -27.13
CA VAL A 33 -12.56 -12.01 -26.93
C VAL A 33 -12.78 -12.38 -25.47
N SER A 34 -11.74 -12.88 -24.78
CA SER A 34 -11.81 -13.20 -23.35
C SER A 34 -12.10 -11.97 -22.48
N LEU A 35 -11.48 -10.82 -22.76
CA LEU A 35 -11.78 -9.57 -22.06
C LEU A 35 -13.25 -9.16 -22.23
N ILE A 36 -13.76 -9.19 -23.46
CA ILE A 36 -15.16 -8.84 -23.76
C ILE A 36 -16.10 -9.83 -23.06
N LEU A 37 -15.79 -11.12 -23.08
CA LEU A 37 -16.60 -12.15 -22.41
C LEU A 37 -16.64 -11.93 -20.89
N CYS A 38 -15.50 -11.65 -20.25
CA CYS A 38 -15.43 -11.30 -18.83
C CYS A 38 -16.35 -10.13 -18.49
N TRP A 39 -16.32 -9.06 -19.30
CA TRP A 39 -17.21 -7.92 -19.12
C TRP A 39 -18.69 -8.26 -19.34
N VAL A 40 -19.05 -8.99 -20.40
CA VAL A 40 -20.43 -9.37 -20.70
C VAL A 40 -21.03 -10.21 -19.57
N LEU A 41 -20.29 -11.19 -19.06
CA LEU A 41 -20.71 -12.03 -17.94
C LEU A 41 -20.90 -11.20 -16.66
N PHE A 42 -19.98 -10.27 -16.38
CA PHE A 42 -20.09 -9.37 -15.24
C PHE A 42 -21.29 -8.42 -15.36
N ALA A 43 -21.51 -7.83 -16.54
CA ALA A 43 -22.63 -6.96 -16.84
C ALA A 43 -23.98 -7.69 -16.70
N LEU A 44 -24.06 -8.94 -17.19
CA LEU A 44 -25.23 -9.79 -17.01
C LEU A 44 -25.50 -10.06 -15.53
N GLY A 45 -24.46 -10.36 -14.74
CA GLY A 45 -24.58 -10.52 -13.29
C GLY A 45 -25.13 -9.26 -12.60
N CYS A 46 -24.61 -8.08 -12.95
CA CYS A 46 -25.10 -6.80 -12.44
C CYS A 46 -26.59 -6.59 -12.79
N TYR A 47 -26.94 -6.82 -14.06
CA TYR A 47 -28.31 -6.67 -14.55
C TYR A 47 -29.30 -7.58 -13.80
N LEU A 48 -28.98 -8.87 -13.65
CA LEU A 48 -29.85 -9.84 -12.98
C LEU A 48 -30.08 -9.46 -11.50
N MET A 49 -29.01 -9.09 -10.78
CA MET A 49 -29.10 -8.70 -9.38
C MET A 49 -29.95 -7.43 -9.16
N PHE A 50 -29.69 -6.36 -9.93
CA PHE A 50 -30.44 -5.12 -9.77
C PHE A 50 -31.87 -5.22 -10.30
N ARG A 51 -32.12 -5.98 -11.37
CA ARG A 51 -33.49 -6.24 -11.84
C ARG A 51 -34.32 -6.98 -10.79
N GLY A 52 -33.71 -7.93 -10.07
CA GLY A 52 -34.35 -8.61 -8.94
C GLY A 52 -34.74 -7.64 -7.83
N LEU A 53 -33.83 -6.73 -7.46
CA LEU A 53 -34.10 -5.71 -6.44
C LEU A 53 -35.14 -4.69 -6.89
N GLN A 54 -35.12 -4.27 -8.15
CA GLN A 54 -36.07 -3.32 -8.73
C GLN A 54 -37.52 -3.83 -8.59
N ARG A 55 -37.77 -5.10 -8.92
CA ARG A 55 -39.09 -5.72 -8.77
C ARG A 55 -39.60 -5.68 -7.32
N GLY A 56 -38.69 -5.77 -6.35
CA GLY A 56 -39.04 -5.68 -4.92
C GLY A 56 -39.43 -4.27 -4.48
N ILE A 57 -38.85 -3.23 -5.09
CA ILE A 57 -39.14 -1.83 -4.80
C ILE A 57 -40.55 -1.45 -5.28
N GLU A 58 -40.97 -1.97 -6.42
CA GLU A 58 -42.27 -1.66 -7.03
C GLU A 58 -43.47 -2.33 -6.29
N GLY A 59 -43.23 -3.32 -5.41
CA GLY A 59 -44.28 -4.19 -4.89
C GLY A 59 -44.64 -4.11 -3.40
N ARG A 60 -43.92 -3.37 -2.53
CA ARG A 60 -44.16 -3.40 -1.06
C ARG A 60 -43.88 -2.07 -0.32
N PRO A 61 -44.89 -1.23 -0.05
CA PRO A 61 -44.76 -0.05 0.80
C PRO A 61 -44.32 -0.45 2.23
N GLY A 62 -43.37 0.27 2.83
CA GLY A 62 -42.93 0.04 4.23
C GLY A 62 -41.65 -0.81 4.41
N THR A 63 -41.05 -1.34 3.34
CA THR A 63 -39.77 -2.09 3.40
C THR A 63 -38.54 -1.27 2.97
N GLU A 64 -38.69 0.04 2.80
CA GLU A 64 -37.69 0.97 2.26
C GLU A 64 -36.30 0.84 2.91
N GLY A 65 -36.21 0.85 4.24
CA GLY A 65 -34.91 0.75 4.92
C GLY A 65 -34.17 -0.57 4.67
N ARG A 66 -34.91 -1.68 4.50
CA ARG A 66 -34.33 -3.00 4.17
C ARG A 66 -33.85 -3.03 2.73
N LEU A 67 -34.63 -2.47 1.80
CA LEU A 67 -34.30 -2.38 0.38
C LEU A 67 -33.11 -1.45 0.13
N THR A 68 -33.02 -0.32 0.82
CA THR A 68 -31.86 0.58 0.80
C THR A 68 -30.59 -0.14 1.29
N ARG A 69 -30.68 -0.92 2.36
CA ARG A 69 -29.55 -1.73 2.84
C ARG A 69 -29.13 -2.79 1.82
N GLN A 70 -30.09 -3.46 1.18
CA GLN A 70 -29.81 -4.43 0.12
C GLN A 70 -29.16 -3.77 -1.10
N TYR A 71 -29.63 -2.59 -1.51
CA TYR A 71 -29.04 -1.79 -2.58
C TYR A 71 -27.55 -1.52 -2.33
N HIS A 72 -27.21 -0.95 -1.17
CA HIS A 72 -25.82 -0.66 -0.82
C HIS A 72 -24.96 -1.93 -0.70
N SER A 73 -25.54 -3.02 -0.18
CA SER A 73 -24.87 -4.33 -0.13
C SER A 73 -24.57 -4.87 -1.53
N PHE A 74 -25.51 -4.77 -2.48
CA PHE A 74 -25.32 -5.22 -3.86
C PHE A 74 -24.26 -4.40 -4.58
N VAL A 75 -24.30 -3.07 -4.47
CA VAL A 75 -23.25 -2.19 -5.01
C VAL A 75 -21.88 -2.60 -4.45
N THR A 76 -21.78 -2.79 -3.13
CA THR A 76 -20.52 -3.19 -2.47
C THR A 76 -20.03 -4.56 -2.97
N ARG A 77 -20.90 -5.57 -3.03
CA ARG A 77 -20.55 -6.93 -3.48
C ARG A 77 -20.13 -6.96 -4.94
N LEU A 78 -20.84 -6.24 -5.81
CA LEU A 78 -20.51 -6.17 -7.24
C LEU A 78 -19.22 -5.37 -7.48
N SER A 79 -18.95 -4.31 -6.71
CA SER A 79 -17.65 -3.63 -6.76
C SER A 79 -16.50 -4.53 -6.30
N ILE A 80 -16.71 -5.39 -5.30
CA ILE A 80 -15.71 -6.41 -4.91
C ILE A 80 -15.56 -7.47 -6.00
N ALA A 81 -16.66 -7.92 -6.62
CA ALA A 81 -16.59 -8.85 -7.75
C ALA A 81 -15.83 -8.24 -8.94
N ALA A 82 -15.96 -6.93 -9.19
CA ALA A 82 -15.17 -6.24 -10.21
C ALA A 82 -13.66 -6.30 -9.94
N ILE A 83 -13.23 -6.25 -8.67
CA ILE A 83 -11.83 -6.45 -8.29
C ILE A 83 -11.37 -7.87 -8.63
N VAL A 84 -12.20 -8.87 -8.36
CA VAL A 84 -11.88 -10.28 -8.67
C VAL A 84 -11.77 -10.50 -10.18
N VAL A 85 -12.70 -9.94 -10.97
CA VAL A 85 -12.63 -9.99 -12.44
C VAL A 85 -11.36 -9.28 -12.93
N PHE A 86 -11.07 -8.10 -12.40
CA PHE A 86 -9.84 -7.38 -12.73
C PHE A 86 -8.57 -8.18 -12.39
N ALA A 87 -8.53 -8.89 -11.25
CA ALA A 87 -7.41 -9.77 -10.90
C ALA A 87 -7.24 -10.92 -11.90
N VAL A 88 -8.34 -11.48 -12.42
CA VAL A 88 -8.31 -12.48 -13.49
C VAL A 88 -7.72 -11.88 -14.77
N GLU A 89 -8.10 -10.67 -15.14
CA GLU A 89 -7.54 -9.98 -16.32
C GLU A 89 -6.04 -9.69 -16.17
N VAL A 90 -5.59 -9.32 -14.96
CA VAL A 90 -4.17 -9.05 -14.69
C VAL A 90 -3.34 -10.33 -14.69
N TYR A 91 -3.73 -11.35 -13.92
CA TYR A 91 -2.88 -12.52 -13.68
C TYR A 91 -3.09 -13.65 -14.67
N ILE A 92 -4.33 -13.87 -15.14
CA ILE A 92 -4.65 -14.97 -16.07
C ILE A 92 -4.51 -14.51 -17.53
N LEU A 93 -5.13 -13.37 -17.87
CA LEU A 93 -5.06 -12.84 -19.23
C LEU A 93 -3.75 -12.07 -19.51
N ASN A 94 -2.95 -11.81 -18.47
CA ASN A 94 -1.65 -11.14 -18.52
C ASN A 94 -1.70 -9.81 -19.28
N ILE A 95 -2.59 -8.92 -18.85
CA ILE A 95 -2.76 -7.62 -19.51
C ILE A 95 -1.45 -6.81 -19.56
N LYS A 96 -0.58 -6.93 -18.55
CA LYS A 96 0.72 -6.25 -18.47
C LYS A 96 1.61 -6.58 -19.66
N TYR A 97 1.67 -7.86 -20.05
CA TYR A 97 2.44 -8.27 -21.21
C TYR A 97 1.99 -7.55 -22.49
N TRP A 98 0.68 -7.45 -22.71
CA TRP A 98 0.13 -6.78 -23.88
C TRP A 98 0.39 -5.27 -23.87
N LEU A 99 0.33 -4.64 -22.69
CA LEU A 99 0.68 -3.23 -22.52
C LEU A 99 2.16 -2.97 -22.83
N ASN A 100 3.06 -3.85 -22.39
CA ASN A 100 4.49 -3.72 -22.66
C ASN A 100 4.88 -3.82 -24.13
N ARG A 101 4.02 -4.38 -25.00
CA ARG A 101 4.25 -4.39 -26.44
C ARG A 101 4.01 -3.03 -27.10
N ILE A 102 3.38 -2.09 -26.39
CA ILE A 102 3.14 -0.74 -26.89
C ILE A 102 4.35 0.13 -26.49
N PRO A 103 5.11 0.72 -27.45
CA PRO A 103 6.38 1.39 -27.18
C PRO A 103 6.34 2.58 -26.20
N LEU A 104 5.16 3.20 -25.99
CA LEU A 104 4.98 4.28 -25.03
C LEU A 104 4.68 3.78 -23.61
N PHE A 105 4.19 2.54 -23.48
CA PHE A 105 3.72 2.00 -22.21
C PHE A 105 4.82 1.24 -21.49
N ASN A 106 5.78 0.64 -22.20
CA ASN A 106 6.90 -0.08 -21.59
C ASN A 106 7.85 0.83 -20.77
N GLN A 107 7.85 2.14 -21.02
CA GLN A 107 8.76 3.11 -20.40
C GLN A 107 8.11 3.93 -19.27
N SER A 108 6.82 3.77 -18.99
CA SER A 108 6.12 4.60 -17.99
C SER A 108 5.18 3.77 -17.13
N SER A 109 5.46 3.78 -15.83
CA SER A 109 4.59 3.15 -14.83
C SER A 109 3.22 3.84 -14.75
N LEU A 110 3.19 5.16 -14.98
CA LEU A 110 1.96 5.95 -15.01
C LEU A 110 1.01 5.50 -16.12
N PHE A 111 1.48 5.37 -17.36
CA PHE A 111 0.61 5.01 -18.48
C PHE A 111 0.05 3.60 -18.33
N GLN A 112 0.87 2.64 -17.89
CA GLN A 112 0.40 1.28 -17.62
C GLN A 112 -0.69 1.26 -16.54
N GLY A 113 -0.46 1.95 -15.43
CA GLY A 113 -1.43 2.01 -14.34
C GLY A 113 -2.71 2.78 -14.70
N LEU A 114 -2.63 3.80 -15.56
CA LEU A 114 -3.83 4.53 -16.03
C LEU A 114 -4.76 3.64 -16.85
N ILE A 115 -4.21 2.77 -17.70
CA ILE A 115 -5.04 1.78 -18.42
C ILE A 115 -5.65 0.79 -17.44
N ALA A 116 -4.84 0.25 -16.53
CA ALA A 116 -5.32 -0.69 -15.51
C ALA A 116 -6.48 -0.11 -14.69
N LEU A 117 -6.33 1.12 -14.22
CA LEU A 117 -7.36 1.85 -13.51
C LEU A 117 -8.57 2.13 -14.40
N SER A 118 -8.39 2.46 -15.67
CA SER A 118 -9.49 2.73 -16.61
C SER A 118 -10.37 1.49 -16.82
N ILE A 119 -9.76 0.30 -16.90
CA ILE A 119 -10.48 -0.97 -17.00
C ILE A 119 -11.30 -1.24 -15.75
N PHE A 120 -10.69 -1.12 -14.57
CA PHE A 120 -11.43 -1.27 -13.32
C PHE A 120 -12.55 -0.23 -13.17
N PHE A 121 -12.29 1.02 -13.57
CA PHE A 121 -13.27 2.10 -13.53
C PHE A 121 -14.45 1.85 -14.48
N PHE A 122 -14.21 1.20 -15.62
CA PHE A 122 -15.25 0.77 -16.54
C PHE A 122 -16.17 -0.30 -15.91
N PHE A 123 -15.62 -1.23 -15.14
CA PHE A 123 -16.45 -2.16 -14.35
C PHE A 123 -17.30 -1.43 -13.31
N LEU A 124 -16.73 -0.46 -12.58
CA LEU A 124 -17.52 0.36 -11.64
C LEU A 124 -18.63 1.15 -12.34
N CYS A 125 -18.36 1.71 -13.52
CA CYS A 125 -19.37 2.39 -14.33
C CYS A 125 -20.50 1.42 -14.74
N THR A 126 -20.16 0.17 -15.04
CA THR A 126 -21.14 -0.89 -15.35
C THR A 126 -22.05 -1.17 -14.14
N VAL A 127 -21.47 -1.28 -12.93
CA VAL A 127 -22.25 -1.42 -11.69
C VAL A 127 -23.21 -0.24 -11.50
N TRP A 128 -22.71 1.00 -11.63
CA TRP A 128 -23.53 2.20 -11.46
C TRP A 128 -24.62 2.35 -12.54
N PHE A 129 -24.33 1.92 -13.76
CA PHE A 129 -25.29 1.94 -14.86
C PHE A 129 -26.50 1.05 -14.56
N PHE A 130 -26.26 -0.18 -14.08
CA PHE A 130 -27.32 -1.12 -13.74
C PHE A 130 -27.97 -0.85 -12.37
N SER A 131 -27.28 -0.14 -11.46
CA SER A 131 -27.85 0.23 -10.16
C SER A 131 -28.83 1.40 -10.23
N TYR A 132 -28.75 2.23 -11.28
CA TYR A 132 -29.54 3.46 -11.42
C TYR A 132 -31.07 3.28 -11.29
N PRO A 133 -31.73 2.28 -11.92
CA PRO A 133 -33.18 2.10 -11.78
C PRO A 133 -33.60 1.90 -10.32
N CYS A 134 -32.84 1.10 -9.55
CA CYS A 134 -33.07 0.93 -8.12
C CYS A 134 -32.82 2.23 -7.34
N TYR A 135 -31.76 2.97 -7.67
CA TYR A 135 -31.48 4.27 -7.06
C TYR A 135 -32.63 5.26 -7.27
N LYS A 136 -33.14 5.36 -8.50
CA LYS A 136 -34.29 6.22 -8.83
C LYS A 136 -35.53 5.85 -8.02
N GLY A 137 -35.84 4.55 -7.93
CA GLY A 137 -37.00 4.06 -7.18
C GLY A 137 -36.89 4.26 -5.66
N LEU A 138 -35.70 4.08 -5.08
CA LEU A 138 -35.49 4.18 -3.62
C LEU A 138 -35.40 5.62 -3.11
N PHE A 139 -34.77 6.50 -3.88
CA PHE A 139 -34.46 7.87 -3.43
C PHE A 139 -35.30 8.95 -4.13
N GLY A 140 -36.24 8.56 -5.00
CA GLY A 140 -37.12 9.50 -5.71
C GLY A 140 -36.39 10.53 -6.56
N SER A 141 -35.18 10.20 -7.04
CA SER A 141 -34.28 11.19 -7.65
C SER A 141 -34.71 11.53 -9.09
N PRO A 142 -34.81 12.82 -9.45
CA PRO A 142 -35.14 13.25 -10.82
C PRO A 142 -33.97 13.13 -11.81
N ILE A 143 -32.76 12.83 -11.33
CA ILE A 143 -31.54 12.86 -12.15
C ILE A 143 -31.57 11.79 -13.25
N SER A 144 -30.98 12.08 -14.40
CA SER A 144 -30.83 11.11 -15.49
C SER A 144 -29.79 10.03 -15.16
N ARG A 145 -29.86 8.87 -15.85
CA ARG A 145 -28.84 7.80 -15.70
C ARG A 145 -27.43 8.31 -16.02
N ARG A 146 -27.30 9.13 -17.08
CA ARG A 146 -26.03 9.71 -17.50
C ARG A 146 -25.47 10.63 -16.42
N SER A 147 -26.30 11.52 -15.86
CA SER A 147 -25.92 12.40 -14.76
C SER A 147 -25.49 11.61 -13.52
N TYR A 148 -26.20 10.53 -13.20
CA TYR A 148 -25.86 9.66 -12.07
C TYR A 148 -24.48 9.03 -12.22
N VAL A 149 -24.22 8.36 -13.35
CA VAL A 149 -22.93 7.71 -13.61
C VAL A 149 -21.80 8.75 -13.66
N LEU A 150 -22.00 9.87 -14.37
CA LEU A 150 -20.99 10.93 -14.42
C LEU A 150 -20.73 11.57 -13.04
N GLY A 151 -21.77 11.68 -12.21
CA GLY A 151 -21.65 12.11 -10.82
C GLY A 151 -20.78 11.17 -9.99
N GLN A 152 -20.97 9.86 -10.14
CA GLN A 152 -20.09 8.86 -9.51
C GLN A 152 -18.65 8.97 -10.03
N VAL A 153 -18.47 9.14 -11.34
CA VAL A 153 -17.14 9.30 -11.95
C VAL A 153 -16.43 10.52 -11.36
N ARG A 154 -17.07 11.68 -11.37
CA ARG A 154 -16.51 12.93 -10.82
C ARG A 154 -16.20 12.82 -9.34
N LEU A 155 -17.06 12.16 -8.55
CA LEU A 155 -16.83 11.97 -7.13
C LEU A 155 -15.58 11.12 -6.85
N ASN A 156 -15.31 10.11 -7.68
CA ASN A 156 -14.22 9.15 -7.44
C ASN A 156 -12.91 9.50 -8.14
N PHE A 157 -12.93 10.26 -9.24
CA PHE A 157 -11.73 10.58 -10.01
C PHE A 157 -10.60 11.22 -9.18
N PRO A 158 -10.85 12.16 -8.24
CA PRO A 158 -9.77 12.75 -7.44
C PRO A 158 -9.03 11.77 -6.53
N ILE A 159 -9.62 10.60 -6.23
CA ILE A 159 -8.97 9.53 -5.46
C ILE A 159 -7.72 9.00 -6.18
N LEU A 160 -7.68 9.12 -7.52
CA LEU A 160 -6.57 8.62 -8.35
C LEU A 160 -5.39 9.59 -8.41
N LEU A 161 -5.60 10.87 -8.11
CA LEU A 161 -4.55 11.90 -8.23
C LEU A 161 -3.31 11.66 -7.37
N PRO A 162 -3.39 11.20 -6.10
CA PRO A 162 -2.22 10.86 -5.30
C PRO A 162 -1.32 9.83 -5.99
N TRP A 163 -1.92 8.76 -6.50
CA TRP A 163 -1.20 7.72 -7.21
C TRP A 163 -0.63 8.22 -8.54
N MET A 164 -1.40 8.97 -9.33
CA MET A 164 -0.93 9.54 -10.60
C MET A 164 0.28 10.47 -10.40
N ALA A 165 0.21 11.35 -9.40
CA ALA A 165 1.30 12.27 -9.08
C ALA A 165 2.55 11.50 -8.59
N LEU A 166 2.36 10.47 -7.79
CA LEU A 166 3.44 9.61 -7.32
C LEU A 166 4.11 8.84 -8.47
N SER A 167 3.33 8.20 -9.34
CA SER A 167 3.84 7.47 -10.51
C SER A 167 4.58 8.39 -11.47
N LEU A 168 4.06 9.61 -11.70
CA LEU A 168 4.77 10.61 -12.50
C LEU A 168 6.12 11.00 -11.86
N LEU A 169 6.16 11.21 -10.55
CA LEU A 169 7.41 11.52 -9.85
C LEU A 169 8.42 10.36 -9.95
N TYR A 170 7.96 9.12 -9.82
CA TYR A 170 8.81 7.95 -9.99
C TYR A 170 9.40 7.88 -11.40
N ASP A 171 8.57 8.00 -12.44
CA ASP A 171 9.01 8.00 -13.84
C ASP A 171 10.03 9.14 -14.09
N LEU A 172 9.83 10.33 -13.50
CA LEU A 172 10.77 11.45 -13.60
C LEU A 172 12.11 11.20 -12.89
N VAL A 173 12.10 10.56 -11.72
CA VAL A 173 13.33 10.18 -11.02
C VAL A 173 14.12 9.16 -11.82
N GLU A 174 13.44 8.17 -12.41
CA GLU A 174 14.06 7.16 -13.26
C GLU A 174 14.71 7.78 -14.51
N LEU A 175 14.03 8.73 -15.15
CA LEU A 175 14.55 9.47 -16.31
C LEU A 175 15.72 10.42 -15.96
N SER A 176 15.82 10.90 -14.72
CA SER A 176 16.85 11.86 -14.31
C SER A 176 18.27 11.29 -14.29
N GLY A 177 18.44 9.98 -14.10
CA GLY A 177 19.75 9.32 -14.00
C GLY A 177 20.53 9.62 -12.71
N TRP A 178 19.95 10.29 -11.71
CA TRP A 178 20.66 10.70 -10.49
C TRP A 178 20.84 9.52 -9.51
N LYS A 179 22.00 8.86 -9.56
CA LYS A 179 22.33 7.69 -8.72
C LYS A 179 22.16 7.93 -7.21
N ALA A 180 22.50 9.13 -6.71
CA ALA A 180 22.37 9.46 -5.30
C ALA A 180 20.91 9.55 -4.84
N LEU A 181 20.03 10.18 -5.65
CA LEU A 181 18.59 10.18 -5.37
C LEU A 181 18.03 8.76 -5.43
N LYS A 182 18.44 7.98 -6.44
CA LYS A 182 18.02 6.59 -6.57
C LYS A 182 18.38 5.76 -5.34
N ALA A 183 19.61 5.88 -4.82
CA ALA A 183 20.03 5.19 -3.61
C ALA A 183 19.18 5.55 -2.38
N ILE A 184 18.76 6.81 -2.24
CA ILE A 184 17.83 7.22 -1.16
C ILE A 184 16.46 6.57 -1.37
N PHE A 185 15.93 6.60 -2.59
CA PHE A 185 14.65 5.98 -2.95
C PHE A 185 14.65 4.45 -2.84
N ASP A 186 15.80 3.80 -2.95
CA ASP A 186 15.90 2.35 -2.82
C ASP A 186 16.00 1.92 -1.34
N SER A 187 16.29 2.85 -0.42
CA SER A 187 16.35 2.55 1.01
C SER A 187 14.96 2.62 1.68
N PRO A 188 14.61 1.70 2.61
CA PRO A 188 13.33 1.76 3.32
C PRO A 188 13.10 3.09 4.05
N GLY A 189 14.14 3.63 4.70
CA GLY A 189 14.08 4.91 5.39
C GLY A 189 13.83 6.10 4.45
N GLY A 190 14.50 6.11 3.29
CA GLY A 190 14.31 7.15 2.28
C GLY A 190 12.93 7.09 1.64
N GLN A 191 12.39 5.90 1.38
CA GLN A 191 11.00 5.73 0.91
C GLN A 191 10.00 6.28 1.93
N ILE A 192 10.11 5.89 3.21
CA ILE A 192 9.21 6.38 4.27
C ILE A 192 9.25 7.91 4.37
N LEU A 193 10.44 8.50 4.35
CA LEU A 193 10.62 9.96 4.40
C LEU A 193 9.99 10.64 3.17
N PHE A 194 10.27 10.13 1.98
CA PHE A 194 9.72 10.64 0.74
C PHE A 194 8.19 10.60 0.73
N PHE A 195 7.59 9.45 1.05
CA PHE A 195 6.14 9.28 1.13
C PHE A 195 5.51 10.23 2.15
N SER A 196 6.17 10.44 3.29
CA SER A 196 5.69 11.35 4.33
C SER A 196 5.64 12.80 3.83
N ILE A 197 6.73 13.27 3.21
CA ILE A 197 6.81 14.64 2.64
C ILE A 197 5.82 14.79 1.47
N PHE A 198 5.74 13.79 0.60
CA PHE A 198 4.83 13.78 -0.54
C PHE A 198 3.38 13.86 -0.09
N LEU A 199 2.93 12.97 0.80
CA LEU A 199 1.54 12.96 1.29
C LEU A 199 1.19 14.26 2.04
N ALA A 200 2.11 14.80 2.83
CA ALA A 200 1.90 16.07 3.53
C ALA A 200 1.71 17.23 2.53
N THR A 201 2.60 17.35 1.54
CA THR A 201 2.53 18.35 0.47
C THR A 201 1.22 18.22 -0.31
N LEU A 202 0.91 16.99 -0.71
CA LEU A 202 -0.29 16.66 -1.44
C LEU A 202 -1.54 17.10 -0.66
N MET A 203 -1.64 16.78 0.63
CA MET A 203 -2.81 17.15 1.45
C MET A 203 -2.97 18.64 1.71
N ILE A 204 -1.91 19.44 1.51
CA ILE A 204 -1.99 20.90 1.57
C ILE A 204 -2.60 21.48 0.29
N PHE A 205 -2.17 21.00 -0.88
CA PHE A 205 -2.54 21.61 -2.17
C PHE A 205 -3.70 20.93 -2.90
N MET A 206 -3.94 19.63 -2.63
CA MET A 206 -4.98 18.83 -3.25
C MET A 206 -6.41 19.42 -3.14
N PRO A 207 -6.83 20.07 -2.04
CA PRO A 207 -8.18 20.64 -1.95
C PRO A 207 -8.54 21.60 -3.10
N ARG A 208 -7.55 22.35 -3.63
CA ARG A 208 -7.77 23.26 -4.78
C ARG A 208 -8.08 22.49 -6.06
N TRP A 209 -7.39 21.37 -6.29
CA TRP A 209 -7.62 20.50 -7.44
C TRP A 209 -8.94 19.74 -7.31
N ILE A 210 -9.26 19.23 -6.12
CA ILE A 210 -10.55 18.57 -5.84
C ILE A 210 -11.71 19.54 -6.10
N GLN A 211 -11.61 20.78 -5.60
CA GLN A 211 -12.60 21.84 -5.87
C GLN A 211 -12.85 21.98 -7.38
N PHE A 212 -11.78 22.09 -8.16
CA PHE A 212 -11.87 22.26 -9.61
C PHE A 212 -12.53 21.06 -10.29
N LEU A 213 -12.10 19.84 -9.96
CA LEU A 213 -12.60 18.60 -10.57
C LEU A 213 -14.05 18.28 -10.20
N TRP A 214 -14.47 18.63 -8.98
CA TRP A 214 -15.86 18.51 -8.56
C TRP A 214 -16.74 19.67 -9.06
N GLY A 215 -16.16 20.71 -9.67
CA GLY A 215 -16.89 21.86 -10.17
C GLY A 215 -17.52 22.69 -9.06
N CYS A 216 -16.93 22.69 -7.87
CA CYS A 216 -17.46 23.43 -6.72
C CYS A 216 -17.27 24.94 -6.92
N LYS A 217 -18.37 25.71 -6.81
CA LYS A 217 -18.40 27.17 -6.98
C LYS A 217 -18.81 27.86 -5.69
N PRO A 218 -18.35 29.10 -5.42
CA PRO A 218 -18.83 29.89 -4.28
C PRO A 218 -20.34 30.02 -4.26
N ILE A 219 -20.94 30.02 -3.07
CA ILE A 219 -22.37 30.32 -2.88
C ILE A 219 -22.51 31.79 -2.51
N GLU A 220 -23.17 32.56 -3.39
CA GLU A 220 -23.47 33.97 -3.23
C GLU A 220 -24.98 34.19 -3.11
N GLY A 221 -25.41 35.21 -2.35
CA GLY A 221 -26.81 35.64 -2.28
C GLY A 221 -27.77 34.74 -1.50
N ASN A 222 -27.32 33.67 -0.83
CA ASN A 222 -28.18 32.82 0.00
C ASN A 222 -28.18 33.26 1.47
N GLU A 223 -29.36 33.57 2.03
CA GLU A 223 -29.53 34.05 3.41
C GLU A 223 -28.96 33.09 4.46
N LYS A 224 -29.23 31.78 4.33
CA LYS A 224 -28.69 30.78 5.26
C LYS A 224 -27.17 30.79 5.22
N VAL A 225 -26.56 30.89 4.04
CA VAL A 225 -25.10 30.93 3.88
C VAL A 225 -24.49 32.20 4.50
N LEU A 226 -25.16 33.35 4.41
CA LEU A 226 -24.72 34.56 5.10
C LEU A 226 -24.68 34.37 6.61
N GLU A 227 -25.70 33.74 7.20
CA GLU A 227 -25.73 33.39 8.61
C GLU A 227 -24.63 32.38 9.00
N LEU A 228 -24.33 31.41 8.13
CA LEU A 228 -23.20 30.49 8.34
C LEU A 228 -21.85 31.22 8.31
N ARG A 229 -21.65 32.18 7.39
CA ARG A 229 -20.42 32.99 7.35
C ARG A 229 -20.26 33.81 8.64
N LYS A 230 -21.34 34.42 9.15
CA LYS A 230 -21.34 35.13 10.43
C LYS A 230 -20.96 34.21 11.58
N PHE A 231 -21.58 33.02 11.65
CA PHE A 231 -21.27 32.02 12.67
C PHE A 231 -19.79 31.61 12.65
N LEU A 232 -19.20 31.37 11.47
CA LEU A 232 -17.77 31.06 11.33
C LEU A 232 -16.88 32.23 11.79
N SER A 233 -17.24 33.48 11.45
CA SER A 233 -16.48 34.65 11.87
C SER A 233 -16.54 34.87 13.38
N GLN A 234 -17.69 34.65 14.01
CA GLN A 234 -17.86 34.77 15.47
C GLN A 234 -16.95 33.80 16.24
N HIS A 235 -16.65 32.65 15.64
CA HIS A 235 -15.79 31.62 16.22
C HIS A 235 -14.34 31.67 15.70
N ASN A 236 -13.95 32.74 15.01
CA ASN A 236 -12.60 32.94 14.45
C ASN A 236 -12.11 31.74 13.63
N PHE A 237 -13.00 31.10 12.87
CA PHE A 237 -12.64 29.94 12.09
C PHE A 237 -11.94 30.34 10.79
N ASN A 238 -10.71 29.85 10.58
CA ASN A 238 -9.95 30.11 9.35
C ASN A 238 -10.40 29.17 8.24
N TYR A 239 -11.02 29.72 7.20
CA TYR A 239 -11.41 29.01 5.98
C TYR A 239 -11.24 29.93 4.77
N ARG A 240 -11.21 29.36 3.57
CA ARG A 240 -11.13 30.11 2.32
C ARG A 240 -12.49 30.53 1.81
N ASP A 241 -13.41 29.58 1.67
CA ASP A 241 -14.77 29.87 1.20
C ASP A 241 -15.76 28.73 1.51
N ILE A 242 -17.06 29.05 1.43
CA ILE A 242 -18.17 28.09 1.42
C ILE A 242 -18.57 27.86 -0.05
N LEU A 243 -18.47 26.61 -0.50
CA LEU A 243 -18.69 26.21 -1.88
C LEU A 243 -19.90 25.30 -2.02
N ARG A 244 -20.65 25.52 -3.11
CA ARG A 244 -21.70 24.63 -3.60
C ARG A 244 -21.06 23.33 -4.06
N TRP A 245 -21.58 22.21 -3.58
CA TRP A 245 -21.13 20.88 -3.99
C TRP A 245 -22.16 20.24 -4.95
N PRO A 246 -21.91 20.20 -6.27
CA PRO A 246 -22.90 19.76 -7.25
C PRO A 246 -23.03 18.24 -7.39
N VAL A 247 -22.66 17.46 -6.37
CA VAL A 247 -22.71 15.98 -6.43
C VAL A 247 -24.15 15.52 -6.60
N PHE A 248 -24.37 14.65 -7.58
CA PHE A 248 -25.71 14.20 -7.97
C PHE A 248 -26.68 15.38 -8.17
N GLU A 249 -26.21 16.43 -8.86
CA GLU A 249 -26.98 17.66 -9.12
C GLU A 249 -27.41 18.37 -7.82
N GLY A 250 -26.62 18.24 -6.75
CA GLY A 250 -26.88 18.87 -5.45
C GLY A 250 -27.90 18.13 -4.58
N ARG A 251 -28.39 16.97 -5.03
CA ARG A 251 -29.46 16.20 -4.34
C ARG A 251 -28.96 15.31 -3.20
N MET A 252 -27.65 15.10 -3.08
CA MET A 252 -27.08 14.34 -1.96
C MET A 252 -27.15 15.17 -0.68
N LEU A 253 -27.62 14.59 0.43
CA LEU A 253 -27.63 15.26 1.73
C LEU A 253 -26.25 15.14 2.38
N THR A 254 -25.36 16.08 2.10
CA THR A 254 -24.00 16.08 2.65
C THR A 254 -23.39 17.47 2.74
N ALA A 255 -22.63 17.69 3.79
CA ALA A 255 -21.63 18.73 3.90
C ALA A 255 -20.27 18.07 4.18
N GLY A 256 -19.20 18.82 4.00
CA GLY A 256 -17.87 18.32 4.34
C GLY A 256 -16.81 19.40 4.30
N ILE A 257 -15.78 19.24 5.12
CA ILE A 257 -14.60 20.08 5.09
C ILE A 257 -13.42 19.43 4.38
N MET A 258 -12.72 20.22 3.55
CA MET A 258 -11.49 19.81 2.91
C MET A 258 -10.36 20.76 3.28
N GLY A 259 -9.15 20.22 3.49
CA GLY A 259 -7.92 21.00 3.63
C GLY A 259 -7.43 21.20 5.05
N MET A 260 -6.14 20.91 5.24
CA MET A 260 -5.47 21.01 6.55
C MET A 260 -5.12 22.44 6.94
N VAL A 261 -4.83 23.29 5.96
CA VAL A 261 -4.37 24.68 6.15
C VAL A 261 -5.50 25.63 5.81
N GLY A 262 -5.77 26.65 6.65
CA GLY A 262 -6.89 27.58 6.48
C GLY A 262 -6.97 28.22 5.08
N ARG A 263 -5.83 28.59 4.49
CA ARG A 263 -5.73 29.15 3.13
C ARG A 263 -6.20 28.21 2.01
N TYR A 264 -6.20 26.90 2.25
CA TYR A 264 -6.66 25.88 1.31
C TYR A 264 -7.84 25.08 1.88
N ARG A 265 -8.52 25.63 2.89
CA ARG A 265 -9.64 24.98 3.56
C ARG A 265 -10.96 25.43 2.96
N TYR A 266 -11.71 24.48 2.42
CA TYR A 266 -13.01 24.74 1.79
C TYR A 266 -14.11 23.98 2.53
N ILE A 267 -15.24 24.65 2.72
CA ILE A 267 -16.44 24.06 3.31
C ILE A 267 -17.40 23.78 2.15
N LEU A 268 -17.75 22.52 1.94
CA LEU A 268 -18.63 22.08 0.88
C LEU A 268 -20.03 21.86 1.44
N VAL A 269 -21.03 22.43 0.78
CA VAL A 269 -22.45 22.26 1.15
C VAL A 269 -23.27 21.97 -0.10
N THR A 270 -24.16 20.99 -0.02
CA THR A 270 -25.09 20.61 -1.08
C THR A 270 -26.40 21.39 -1.00
N ASP A 271 -27.06 21.58 -2.14
CA ASP A 271 -28.31 22.35 -2.22
C ASP A 271 -29.43 21.66 -1.42
N ALA A 272 -29.56 20.33 -1.53
CA ALA A 272 -30.57 19.59 -0.78
C ALA A 272 -30.39 19.71 0.74
N LEU A 273 -29.15 19.82 1.23
CA LEU A 273 -28.91 20.01 2.66
C LEU A 273 -29.29 21.43 3.09
N LEU A 274 -28.96 22.45 2.28
CA LEU A 274 -29.37 23.84 2.53
C LEU A 274 -30.88 24.01 2.53
N GLU A 275 -31.60 23.27 1.67
CA GLU A 275 -33.06 23.29 1.61
C GLU A 275 -33.69 22.59 2.82
N LEU A 276 -33.17 21.41 3.20
CA LEU A 276 -33.75 20.55 4.24
C LEU A 276 -33.61 21.09 5.66
N LEU A 277 -32.44 21.66 5.99
CA LEU A 277 -32.09 22.00 7.37
C LEU A 277 -32.40 23.46 7.71
N THR A 278 -32.77 23.73 8.96
CA THR A 278 -32.90 25.09 9.49
C THR A 278 -31.52 25.76 9.64
N VAL A 279 -31.49 27.07 9.89
CA VAL A 279 -30.22 27.79 10.06
C VAL A 279 -29.42 27.23 11.24
N ASP A 280 -30.07 26.92 12.36
CA ASP A 280 -29.37 26.40 13.55
C ASP A 280 -28.93 24.94 13.38
N GLU A 281 -29.70 24.13 12.64
CA GLU A 281 -29.27 22.79 12.24
C GLU A 281 -28.07 22.83 11.28
N LEU A 282 -28.03 23.78 10.33
CA LEU A 282 -26.87 23.99 9.47
C LEU A 282 -25.65 24.49 10.25
N LYS A 283 -25.84 25.38 11.23
CA LYS A 283 -24.77 25.81 12.15
C LYS A 283 -24.23 24.62 12.94
N ALA A 284 -25.07 23.71 13.39
CA ALA A 284 -24.65 22.48 14.07
C ALA A 284 -23.86 21.54 13.14
N VAL A 285 -24.30 21.33 11.89
CA VAL A 285 -23.51 20.59 10.89
C VAL A 285 -22.15 21.26 10.66
N LEU A 286 -22.12 22.59 10.57
CA LEU A 286 -20.89 23.33 10.40
C LEU A 286 -19.97 23.26 11.63
N ALA A 287 -20.53 23.29 12.82
CA ALA A 287 -19.82 23.08 14.07
C ALA A 287 -19.20 21.68 14.15
N HIS A 288 -19.90 20.64 13.67
CA HIS A 288 -19.34 19.30 13.51
C HIS A 288 -18.11 19.30 12.58
N GLU A 289 -18.21 19.92 11.40
CA GLU A 289 -17.08 20.07 10.47
C GLU A 289 -15.91 20.88 11.06
N MET A 290 -16.21 21.93 11.83
CA MET A 290 -15.21 22.69 12.60
C MET A 290 -14.50 21.79 13.62
N GLY A 291 -15.21 20.85 14.24
CA GLY A 291 -14.65 19.84 15.14
C GLY A 291 -13.56 19.01 14.45
N HIS A 292 -13.83 18.53 13.23
CA HIS A 292 -12.81 17.81 12.44
C HIS A 292 -11.54 18.63 12.21
N ALA A 293 -11.69 19.93 11.93
CA ALA A 293 -10.57 20.84 11.74
C ALA A 293 -9.84 21.16 13.05
N ARG A 294 -10.58 21.37 14.15
CA ARG A 294 -10.06 21.68 15.49
C ARG A 294 -9.17 20.56 16.01
N TYR A 295 -9.63 19.31 15.89
CA TYR A 295 -8.88 18.12 16.29
C TYR A 295 -7.95 17.57 15.21
N LYS A 296 -7.82 18.27 14.08
CA LYS A 296 -6.89 17.94 12.98
C LYS A 296 -7.05 16.51 12.44
N HIS A 297 -8.26 15.94 12.40
CA HIS A 297 -8.47 14.54 12.01
C HIS A 297 -7.85 14.17 10.64
N LEU A 298 -7.81 15.12 9.70
CA LEU A 298 -7.17 14.90 8.41
C LEU A 298 -5.66 14.63 8.52
N VAL A 299 -4.96 15.21 9.51
CA VAL A 299 -3.55 14.92 9.80
C VAL A 299 -3.38 13.49 10.32
N PHE A 300 -4.29 13.03 11.18
CA PHE A 300 -4.28 11.65 11.66
C PHE A 300 -4.42 10.66 10.50
N TYR A 301 -5.24 10.97 9.48
CA TYR A 301 -5.34 10.14 8.29
C TYR A 301 -3.99 10.01 7.57
N VAL A 302 -3.24 11.11 7.43
CA VAL A 302 -1.87 11.07 6.86
C VAL A 302 -0.96 10.17 7.70
N ILE A 303 -1.01 10.27 9.02
CA ILE A 303 -0.20 9.43 9.93
C ILE A 303 -0.57 7.95 9.81
N PHE A 304 -1.85 7.62 9.61
CA PHE A 304 -2.28 6.25 9.36
C PHE A 304 -1.76 5.73 8.00
N PHE A 305 -1.83 6.53 6.94
CA PHE A 305 -1.26 6.13 5.65
C PHE A 305 0.25 5.92 5.70
N VAL A 306 1.00 6.84 6.34
CA VAL A 306 2.45 6.71 6.53
C VAL A 306 2.79 5.49 7.40
N GLY A 307 2.04 5.28 8.50
CA GLY A 307 2.23 4.12 9.37
C GLY A 307 1.99 2.79 8.66
N PHE A 308 0.97 2.72 7.80
CA PHE A 308 0.75 1.55 6.96
C PHE A 308 1.91 1.31 5.99
N ILE A 309 2.35 2.35 5.27
CA ILE A 309 3.47 2.25 4.32
C ILE A 309 4.73 1.73 5.02
N ALA A 310 5.10 2.32 6.16
CA ALA A 310 6.27 1.90 6.93
C ALA A 310 6.21 0.43 7.37
N MET A 311 5.06 -0.05 7.82
CA MET A 311 4.87 -1.45 8.21
C MET A 311 4.86 -2.38 6.97
N SER A 312 4.29 -1.93 5.85
CA SER A 312 4.09 -2.75 4.66
C SER A 312 5.39 -3.19 4.00
N PHE A 313 6.45 -2.38 4.07
CA PHE A 313 7.76 -2.72 3.50
C PHE A 313 8.36 -3.96 4.16
N GLY A 314 8.57 -3.95 5.48
CA GLY A 314 9.13 -5.14 6.15
C GLY A 314 8.17 -6.35 6.19
N LEU A 315 6.84 -6.13 6.16
CA LEU A 315 5.89 -7.26 6.00
C LEU A 315 5.98 -7.91 4.62
N PHE A 316 6.33 -7.16 3.57
CA PHE A 316 6.48 -7.70 2.23
C PHE A 316 7.56 -8.78 2.19
N ASP A 317 8.73 -8.52 2.79
CA ASP A 317 9.84 -9.47 2.85
C ASP A 317 9.42 -10.75 3.59
N ILE A 318 8.79 -10.60 4.76
CA ILE A 318 8.30 -11.75 5.55
C ILE A 318 7.35 -12.61 4.71
N PHE A 319 6.36 -11.99 4.06
CA PHE A 319 5.41 -12.72 3.22
C PHE A 319 6.08 -13.34 2.00
N TYR A 320 7.04 -12.66 1.39
CA TYR A 320 7.82 -13.19 0.28
C TYR A 320 8.51 -14.50 0.68
N TYR A 321 9.25 -14.52 1.78
CA TYR A 321 9.94 -15.73 2.24
C TYR A 321 8.96 -16.84 2.67
N LEU A 322 7.87 -16.49 3.34
CA LEU A 322 6.83 -17.45 3.73
C LEU A 322 6.19 -18.14 2.53
N VAL A 323 5.87 -17.40 1.46
CA VAL A 323 5.31 -17.97 0.24
C VAL A 323 6.39 -18.74 -0.55
N ALA A 324 7.59 -18.17 -0.69
CA ALA A 324 8.68 -18.78 -1.47
C ALA A 324 9.17 -20.11 -0.87
N SER A 325 9.10 -20.26 0.45
CA SER A 325 9.47 -21.50 1.14
C SER A 325 8.55 -22.69 0.89
N GLN A 326 7.33 -22.46 0.42
CA GLN A 326 6.38 -23.55 0.24
C GLN A 326 6.88 -24.47 -0.89
N PRO A 327 6.86 -25.80 -0.71
CA PRO A 327 7.42 -26.73 -1.70
C PRO A 327 6.85 -26.57 -3.12
N PHE A 328 5.57 -26.19 -3.22
CA PHE A 328 4.91 -25.89 -4.48
C PHE A 328 5.54 -24.67 -5.16
N PHE A 329 5.61 -23.53 -4.44
CA PHE A 329 6.17 -22.28 -4.95
C PHE A 329 7.68 -22.36 -5.20
N LEU A 330 8.42 -23.08 -4.36
CA LEU A 330 9.87 -23.26 -4.51
C LEU A 330 10.22 -24.00 -5.81
N LYS A 331 9.56 -25.13 -6.08
CA LYS A 331 9.71 -25.88 -7.35
C LYS A 331 9.32 -25.03 -8.54
N MET A 332 8.30 -24.21 -8.35
CA MET A 332 7.71 -23.36 -9.37
C MET A 332 8.62 -22.17 -9.73
N LEU A 333 9.30 -21.56 -8.75
CA LEU A 333 10.33 -20.56 -8.98
C LEU A 333 11.57 -21.18 -9.65
N ALA A 334 11.92 -22.41 -9.29
CA ALA A 334 13.05 -23.13 -9.88
C ALA A 334 12.82 -23.54 -11.35
N SER A 335 11.57 -23.82 -11.74
CA SER A 335 11.24 -24.27 -13.11
C SER A 335 11.30 -23.14 -14.15
N LYS A 336 11.44 -21.87 -13.74
CA LYS A 336 11.45 -20.66 -14.60
C LYS A 336 10.30 -20.57 -15.62
N ALA A 337 9.22 -21.33 -15.42
CA ALA A 337 8.06 -21.29 -16.32
C ALA A 337 7.26 -19.99 -16.10
N SER A 338 6.55 -19.53 -17.13
CA SER A 338 5.84 -18.25 -17.09
C SER A 338 4.67 -18.22 -16.12
N ASN A 339 3.77 -19.20 -16.25
CA ASN A 339 2.55 -19.31 -15.43
C ASN A 339 2.88 -19.48 -13.93
N SER A 340 4.08 -19.97 -13.68
CA SER A 340 4.63 -20.25 -12.37
C SER A 340 4.94 -18.97 -11.57
N ILE A 341 5.47 -17.93 -12.21
CA ILE A 341 5.82 -16.67 -11.54
C ILE A 341 4.57 -15.85 -11.20
N ASN A 342 3.58 -15.78 -12.09
CA ASN A 342 2.33 -15.05 -11.82
C ASN A 342 1.53 -15.66 -10.67
N LEU A 343 1.50 -16.98 -10.56
CA LEU A 343 0.83 -17.66 -9.46
C LEU A 343 1.53 -17.39 -8.12
N PHE A 344 2.87 -17.30 -8.12
CA PHE A 344 3.64 -16.89 -6.93
C PHE A 344 3.27 -15.48 -6.46
N TYR A 345 3.28 -14.51 -7.36
CA TYR A 345 2.93 -13.14 -7.04
C TYR A 345 1.46 -12.95 -6.65
N LEU A 346 0.55 -13.72 -7.26
CA LEU A 346 -0.84 -13.79 -6.82
C LEU A 346 -0.92 -14.28 -5.37
N ALA A 347 -0.22 -15.36 -5.03
CA ALA A 347 -0.19 -15.88 -3.66
C ALA A 347 0.43 -14.90 -2.66
N LEU A 348 1.47 -14.16 -3.07
CA LEU A 348 2.10 -13.10 -2.28
C LEU A 348 1.16 -11.90 -2.05
N SER A 349 0.32 -11.57 -3.04
CA SER A 349 -0.62 -10.45 -2.92
C SER A 349 -1.70 -10.69 -1.86
N ILE A 350 -2.10 -11.94 -1.62
CA ILE A 350 -3.18 -12.30 -0.68
C ILE A 350 -2.89 -11.85 0.76
N PRO A 351 -1.78 -12.25 1.41
CA PRO A 351 -1.50 -11.80 2.77
C PRO A 351 -1.30 -10.28 2.86
N MET A 352 -0.75 -9.65 1.80
CA MET A 352 -0.63 -8.18 1.75
C MET A 352 -2.00 -7.49 1.68
N LEU A 353 -2.92 -8.01 0.86
CA LEU A 353 -4.30 -7.53 0.76
C LEU A 353 -5.07 -7.71 2.07
N VAL A 354 -4.88 -8.85 2.75
CA VAL A 354 -5.49 -9.09 4.06
C VAL A 354 -4.98 -8.07 5.07
N THR A 355 -3.67 -7.85 5.16
CA THR A 355 -3.08 -6.82 6.03
C THR A 355 -3.64 -5.44 5.73
N LEU A 356 -3.72 -5.06 4.46
CA LEU A 356 -4.28 -3.78 4.02
C LEU A 356 -5.74 -3.62 4.46
N VAL A 357 -6.59 -4.59 4.17
CA VAL A 357 -8.01 -4.55 4.55
C VAL A 357 -8.13 -4.50 6.06
N VAL A 358 -7.39 -5.33 6.81
CA VAL A 358 -7.46 -5.36 8.27
C VAL A 358 -7.05 -4.02 8.86
N TYR A 359 -5.94 -3.46 8.39
CA TYR A 359 -5.42 -2.18 8.85
C TYR A 359 -6.42 -1.05 8.63
N PHE A 360 -6.89 -0.84 7.40
CA PHE A 360 -7.81 0.27 7.11
C PHE A 360 -9.19 0.05 7.74
N ARG A 361 -9.75 -1.17 7.66
CA ARG A 361 -11.11 -1.48 8.14
C ARG A 361 -11.24 -1.40 9.66
N TYR A 362 -10.25 -1.91 10.38
CA TYR A 362 -10.33 -2.09 11.83
C TYR A 362 -9.46 -1.09 12.60
N VAL A 363 -8.20 -0.85 12.20
CA VAL A 363 -7.31 0.09 12.89
C VAL A 363 -7.72 1.52 12.57
N MET A 364 -7.60 1.94 11.30
CA MET A 364 -8.00 3.30 10.89
C MET A 364 -9.52 3.51 11.08
N GLY A 365 -10.33 2.51 10.75
CA GLY A 365 -11.79 2.55 10.95
C GLY A 365 -12.20 2.76 12.40
N PHE A 366 -11.46 2.21 13.38
CA PHE A 366 -11.69 2.50 14.79
C PHE A 366 -11.53 4.00 15.10
N PHE A 367 -10.45 4.62 14.63
CA PHE A 367 -10.23 6.05 14.84
C PHE A 367 -11.27 6.91 14.13
N MET A 368 -11.57 6.63 12.86
CA MET A 368 -12.59 7.39 12.12
C MET A 368 -13.95 7.43 12.81
N ARG A 369 -14.42 6.28 13.31
CA ARG A 369 -15.69 6.25 14.06
C ARG A 369 -15.63 7.11 15.32
N ASN A 370 -14.50 7.09 16.04
CA ASN A 370 -14.33 7.90 17.24
C ASN A 370 -14.12 9.40 16.95
N PHE A 371 -13.55 9.75 15.80
CA PHE A 371 -13.44 11.11 15.29
C PHE A 371 -14.81 11.71 14.96
N GLU A 372 -15.76 10.92 14.43
CA GLU A 372 -17.15 11.36 14.28
C GLU A 372 -17.77 11.73 15.63
N ARG A 373 -17.63 10.86 16.64
CA ARG A 373 -18.13 11.15 17.99
C ARG A 373 -17.48 12.40 18.57
N GLN A 374 -16.18 12.55 18.36
CA GLN A 374 -15.43 13.72 18.84
C GLN A 374 -15.93 15.02 18.18
N ALA A 375 -16.26 14.98 16.88
CA ALA A 375 -16.84 16.11 16.17
C ALA A 375 -18.31 16.39 16.57
N ASP A 376 -19.11 15.35 16.82
CA ASP A 376 -20.47 15.47 17.33
C ASP A 376 -20.51 16.17 18.70
N LEU A 377 -19.65 15.74 19.62
CA LEU A 377 -19.53 16.34 20.94
C LEU A 377 -19.09 17.81 20.84
N TYR A 378 -18.11 18.10 19.98
CA TYR A 378 -17.68 19.48 19.76
C TYR A 378 -18.79 20.36 19.18
N SER A 379 -19.59 19.83 18.25
CA SER A 379 -20.77 20.53 17.74
C SER A 379 -21.74 20.88 18.87
N ALA A 380 -22.08 19.90 19.71
CA ALA A 380 -22.99 20.10 20.83
C ALA A 380 -22.44 21.10 21.87
N GLU A 381 -21.13 21.09 22.15
CA GLU A 381 -20.48 22.06 23.03
C GLU A 381 -20.53 23.47 22.44
N LEU A 382 -20.19 23.61 21.16
CA LEU A 382 -20.13 24.91 20.47
C LEU A 382 -21.53 25.53 20.33
N MET A 383 -22.54 24.72 20.03
CA MET A 383 -23.94 25.15 19.92
C MET A 383 -24.59 25.36 21.29
N GLY A 384 -23.95 24.95 22.39
CA GLY A 384 -24.51 24.98 23.74
C GLY A 384 -25.61 23.95 24.02
N THR A 385 -26.01 23.17 23.01
CA THR A 385 -27.03 22.11 23.12
C THR A 385 -26.82 21.03 22.06
N PRO A 386 -27.04 19.74 22.36
CA PRO A 386 -26.96 18.67 21.38
C PRO A 386 -28.17 18.60 20.43
N VAL A 387 -29.25 19.33 20.72
CA VAL A 387 -30.55 19.21 20.02
C VAL A 387 -30.40 19.44 18.51
N TYR A 388 -29.78 20.52 18.08
CA TYR A 388 -29.62 20.84 16.66
C TYR A 388 -28.79 19.79 15.90
N THR A 389 -27.76 19.24 16.55
CA THR A 389 -26.97 18.14 15.98
C THR A 389 -27.82 16.88 15.84
N ILE A 390 -28.59 16.52 16.86
CA ILE A 390 -29.51 15.36 16.83
C ILE A 390 -30.56 15.52 15.74
N ASP A 391 -31.21 16.68 15.64
CA ASP A 391 -32.29 16.93 14.67
C ASP A 391 -31.75 16.89 13.24
N SER A 392 -30.56 17.48 12.99
CA SER A 392 -29.91 17.40 11.68
C SER A 392 -29.62 15.94 11.28
N LEU A 393 -29.12 15.11 12.20
CA LEU A 393 -28.82 13.70 11.96
C LEU A 393 -30.09 12.88 11.69
N GLU A 394 -31.15 13.06 12.47
CA GLU A 394 -32.42 12.34 12.30
C GLU A 394 -33.12 12.75 10.98
N LYS A 395 -33.07 14.04 10.61
CA LYS A 395 -33.56 14.51 9.30
C LYS A 395 -32.77 13.89 8.16
N ILE A 396 -31.44 13.92 8.21
CA ILE A 396 -30.60 13.29 7.17
C ILE A 396 -30.91 11.79 7.08
N ALA A 397 -31.07 11.09 8.21
CA ALA A 397 -31.41 9.67 8.24
C ALA A 397 -32.74 9.36 7.55
N LEU A 398 -33.77 10.16 7.82
CA LEU A 398 -35.11 9.99 7.29
C LEU A 398 -35.11 10.17 5.77
N TRP A 399 -34.49 11.25 5.29
CA TRP A 399 -34.50 11.64 3.88
C TRP A 399 -33.43 10.92 3.03
N SER A 400 -32.45 10.26 3.65
CA SER A 400 -31.46 9.40 2.96
C SER A 400 -31.89 7.93 2.88
N GLY A 401 -33.20 7.64 2.89
CA GLY A 401 -33.73 6.28 2.77
C GLY A 401 -33.84 5.50 4.08
N LYS A 402 -34.12 6.20 5.20
CA LYS A 402 -34.36 5.63 6.54
C LYS A 402 -33.17 4.81 7.07
N SER A 403 -31.97 5.37 6.98
CA SER A 403 -30.70 4.69 7.27
C SER A 403 -30.27 4.71 8.74
N ARG A 404 -31.20 4.95 9.68
CA ARG A 404 -30.93 5.22 11.10
C ARG A 404 -30.03 4.18 11.78
N ASP A 405 -30.25 2.90 11.46
CA ASP A 405 -29.56 1.74 12.05
C ASP A 405 -28.52 1.10 11.13
N VAL A 406 -28.06 1.80 10.09
CA VAL A 406 -27.06 1.26 9.17
C VAL A 406 -25.67 1.67 9.63
N PRO A 407 -24.87 0.77 10.24
CA PRO A 407 -23.50 1.09 10.62
C PRO A 407 -22.59 1.13 9.38
N SER A 408 -21.53 1.92 9.46
CA SER A 408 -20.42 1.92 8.51
C SER A 408 -19.13 1.51 9.20
N TRP A 409 -18.12 1.16 8.41
CA TRP A 409 -16.78 0.93 8.95
C TRP A 409 -16.08 2.21 9.39
N HIS A 410 -16.48 3.37 8.86
CA HIS A 410 -15.88 4.67 9.17
C HIS A 410 -16.80 5.59 10.00
N HIS A 411 -18.10 5.28 10.12
CA HIS A 411 -19.03 6.02 10.98
C HIS A 411 -19.89 5.06 11.80
N PHE A 412 -20.17 5.43 13.06
CA PHE A 412 -21.23 4.79 13.83
C PHE A 412 -22.59 5.02 13.16
N SER A 413 -23.56 4.15 13.47
CA SER A 413 -24.93 4.39 13.03
C SER A 413 -25.46 5.70 13.61
N ILE A 414 -26.43 6.32 12.92
CA ILE A 414 -27.03 7.58 13.38
C ILE A 414 -27.66 7.40 14.76
N ARG A 415 -28.31 6.25 15.00
CA ARG A 415 -28.83 5.89 16.32
C ARG A 415 -27.75 5.96 17.42
N GLU A 416 -26.61 5.32 17.20
CA GLU A 416 -25.50 5.34 18.18
C GLU A 416 -24.95 6.75 18.43
N ARG A 417 -24.87 7.58 17.39
CA ARG A 417 -24.42 8.99 17.50
C ARG A 417 -25.42 9.81 18.33
N VAL A 418 -26.71 9.69 18.03
CA VAL A 418 -27.79 10.37 18.76
C VAL A 418 -27.86 9.92 20.22
N GLU A 419 -27.77 8.61 20.50
CA GLU A 419 -27.72 8.08 21.86
C GLU A 419 -26.51 8.62 22.64
N TYR A 420 -25.36 8.79 21.98
CA TYR A 420 -24.16 9.35 22.61
C TYR A 420 -24.31 10.84 22.93
N LEU A 421 -24.90 11.62 22.02
CA LEU A 421 -25.24 13.03 22.25
C LEU A 421 -26.25 13.23 23.37
N LYS A 422 -27.24 12.33 23.50
CA LYS A 422 -28.19 12.33 24.63
C LYS A 422 -27.51 12.02 25.97
N LYS A 423 -26.45 11.21 25.99
CA LYS A 423 -25.66 10.98 27.21
C LYS A 423 -24.90 12.23 27.62
N MET A 424 -24.42 13.02 26.65
CA MET A 424 -23.73 14.28 26.92
C MET A 424 -24.63 15.31 27.60
N SER A 425 -25.93 15.38 27.28
CA SER A 425 -26.85 16.30 27.99
C SER A 425 -27.03 15.95 29.48
N ILE A 426 -26.68 14.73 29.89
CA ILE A 426 -26.71 14.27 31.28
C ILE A 426 -25.33 14.47 31.94
N ASP A 427 -24.25 14.14 31.23
CA ASP A 427 -22.86 14.27 31.70
C ASP A 427 -22.02 15.12 30.76
N SER A 428 -21.84 16.40 31.09
CA SER A 428 -21.00 17.33 30.32
C SER A 428 -19.51 16.97 30.34
N SER A 429 -19.05 16.13 31.29
CA SER A 429 -17.66 15.66 31.33
C SER A 429 -17.34 14.59 30.28
N LEU A 430 -18.37 14.04 29.63
CA LEU A 430 -18.26 12.99 28.61
C LEU A 430 -17.32 13.39 27.46
N SER A 431 -17.39 14.65 27.01
CA SER A 431 -16.53 15.16 25.93
C SER A 431 -15.05 15.13 26.31
N LYS A 432 -14.69 15.62 27.50
CA LYS A 432 -13.30 15.59 28.00
C LYS A 432 -12.79 14.15 28.15
N ARG A 433 -13.62 13.24 28.66
CA ARG A 433 -13.28 11.80 28.79
C ARG A 433 -13.05 11.16 27.42
N HIS A 434 -13.92 11.42 26.45
CA HIS A 434 -13.79 10.88 25.09
C HIS A 434 -12.55 11.43 24.38
N ASN A 435 -12.27 12.73 24.51
CA ASN A 435 -11.05 13.34 23.98
C ASN A 435 -9.78 12.68 24.54
N ARG A 436 -9.75 12.40 25.86
CA ARG A 436 -8.64 11.70 26.50
C ARG A 436 -8.52 10.25 26.02
N PHE A 437 -9.65 9.55 25.85
CA PHE A 437 -9.68 8.19 25.31
C PHE A 437 -9.10 8.10 23.90
N VAL A 438 -9.49 9.02 23.01
CA VAL A 438 -8.96 9.08 21.63
C VAL A 438 -7.46 9.37 21.64
N LEU A 439 -7.00 10.31 22.47
CA LEU A 439 -5.57 10.63 22.60
C LEU A 439 -4.76 9.43 23.10
N ILE A 440 -5.18 8.77 24.17
CA ILE A 440 -4.48 7.59 24.72
C ILE A 440 -4.44 6.47 23.67
N SER A 441 -5.58 6.20 23.01
CA SER A 441 -5.65 5.19 21.95
C SER A 441 -4.67 5.50 20.82
N PHE A 442 -4.53 6.77 20.47
CA PHE A 442 -3.59 7.21 19.44
C PHE A 442 -2.12 7.08 19.87
N LEU A 443 -1.79 7.39 21.12
CA LEU A 443 -0.42 7.18 21.64
C LEU A 443 -0.04 5.70 21.66
N ILE A 444 -0.98 4.83 22.05
CA ILE A 444 -0.79 3.37 21.97
C ILE A 444 -0.57 2.95 20.51
N TYR A 445 -1.39 3.46 19.58
CA TYR A 445 -1.22 3.21 18.15
C TYR A 445 0.18 3.62 17.65
N LEU A 446 0.67 4.81 18.02
CA LEU A 446 2.00 5.28 17.61
C LEU A 446 3.11 4.39 18.17
N LEU A 447 3.01 3.96 19.42
CA LEU A 447 3.98 3.07 20.03
C LEU A 447 3.99 1.70 19.36
N CYS A 448 2.81 1.12 19.12
CA CYS A 448 2.68 -0.20 18.48
C CYS A 448 3.15 -0.17 17.01
N VAL A 449 2.66 0.77 16.20
CA VAL A 449 3.01 0.84 14.77
C VAL A 449 4.44 1.33 14.59
N GLY A 450 4.90 2.29 15.38
CA GLY A 450 6.27 2.77 15.35
C GLY A 450 7.26 1.66 15.76
N GLY A 451 7.00 0.97 16.88
CA GLY A 451 7.81 -0.14 17.34
C GLY A 451 7.82 -1.31 16.35
N LEU A 452 6.66 -1.71 15.83
CA LEU A 452 6.57 -2.78 14.84
C LEU A 452 7.28 -2.39 13.54
N SER A 453 7.10 -1.16 13.05
CA SER A 453 7.81 -0.68 11.85
C SER A 453 9.32 -0.64 12.06
N TYR A 454 9.78 -0.29 13.27
CA TYR A 454 11.19 -0.33 13.62
C TYR A 454 11.76 -1.75 13.58
N GLU A 455 11.07 -2.69 14.22
CA GLU A 455 11.49 -4.11 14.23
C GLU A 455 11.50 -4.71 12.82
N LEU A 456 10.50 -4.36 12.01
CA LEU A 456 10.37 -4.90 10.67
C LEU A 456 11.42 -4.38 9.69
N ASN A 457 11.86 -3.12 9.82
CA ASN A 457 12.69 -2.46 8.79
C ASN A 457 14.11 -2.12 9.24
N PHE A 458 14.38 -1.99 10.56
CA PHE A 458 15.64 -1.40 11.04
C PHE A 458 16.37 -2.26 12.09
N SER A 459 15.71 -3.17 12.81
CA SER A 459 16.38 -4.00 13.85
C SER A 459 17.14 -5.21 13.31
N GLY A 460 17.02 -5.50 12.01
CA GLY A 460 17.49 -6.74 11.37
C GLY A 460 16.76 -8.00 11.85
N ALA A 461 15.67 -7.89 12.62
CA ALA A 461 14.89 -9.03 13.07
C ALA A 461 14.27 -9.79 11.89
N THR A 462 13.78 -9.06 10.88
CA THR A 462 13.24 -9.62 9.65
C THR A 462 14.27 -10.45 8.90
N ASP A 463 15.50 -9.97 8.78
CA ASP A 463 16.59 -10.71 8.14
C ASP A 463 16.92 -11.98 8.92
N ARG A 464 17.10 -11.87 10.24
CA ARG A 464 17.37 -13.04 11.11
C ARG A 464 16.25 -14.08 11.01
N PHE A 465 14.99 -13.65 11.04
CA PHE A 465 13.83 -14.52 10.88
C PHE A 465 13.86 -15.20 9.51
N SER A 466 13.98 -14.42 8.43
CA SER A 466 13.94 -14.90 7.05
C SER A 466 15.07 -15.88 6.77
N TYR A 467 16.29 -15.57 7.21
CA TYR A 467 17.45 -16.44 7.04
C TYR A 467 17.35 -17.73 7.86
N SER A 468 16.89 -17.65 9.13
CA SER A 468 16.70 -18.85 9.96
C SER A 468 15.62 -19.77 9.38
N PHE A 469 14.57 -19.18 8.82
CA PHE A 469 13.48 -19.90 8.19
C PHE A 469 13.92 -20.56 6.88
N LEU A 470 14.65 -19.82 6.03
CA LEU A 470 15.21 -20.34 4.79
C LEU A 470 16.19 -21.50 5.05
N ALA A 471 17.04 -21.40 6.09
CA ALA A 471 17.95 -22.47 6.47
C ALA A 471 17.21 -23.77 6.76
N LYS A 472 16.13 -23.73 7.55
CA LYS A 472 15.28 -24.90 7.84
C LYS A 472 14.66 -25.50 6.58
N VAL A 473 14.26 -24.67 5.63
CA VAL A 473 13.68 -25.12 4.35
C VAL A 473 14.73 -25.85 3.52
N ILE A 474 15.95 -25.28 3.43
CA ILE A 474 17.06 -25.90 2.71
C ILE A 474 17.49 -27.21 3.39
N GLU A 475 17.62 -27.24 4.71
CA GLU A 475 17.94 -28.45 5.48
C GLU A 475 16.92 -29.58 5.22
N ARG A 476 15.63 -29.24 5.14
CA ARG A 476 14.58 -30.21 4.78
C ARG A 476 14.67 -30.70 3.33
N ASN A 477 15.21 -29.90 2.42
CA ASN A 477 15.45 -30.34 1.04
C ASN A 477 16.68 -31.23 0.97
N ILE A 478 17.76 -30.87 1.68
CA ILE A 478 18.97 -31.68 1.83
C ILE A 478 18.64 -33.05 2.43
N SER A 479 17.74 -33.14 3.41
CA SER A 479 17.36 -34.43 3.98
C SER A 479 16.62 -35.35 3.00
N LYS A 480 16.06 -34.81 1.90
CA LYS A 480 15.44 -35.59 0.82
C LYS A 480 16.44 -35.97 -0.27
N ASP A 481 17.38 -35.09 -0.57
CA ASP A 481 18.47 -35.33 -1.52
C ASP A 481 19.80 -34.84 -0.92
N PRO A 482 20.48 -35.71 -0.17
CA PRO A 482 21.74 -35.36 0.49
C PRO A 482 22.87 -35.03 -0.49
N SER A 483 22.74 -35.46 -1.75
CA SER A 483 23.74 -35.25 -2.81
C SER A 483 23.57 -33.92 -3.55
N ASN A 484 22.55 -33.13 -3.21
CA ASN A 484 22.26 -31.86 -3.87
C ASN A 484 23.29 -30.78 -3.51
N VAL A 485 24.32 -30.66 -4.34
CA VAL A 485 25.41 -29.68 -4.16
C VAL A 485 24.88 -28.25 -4.06
N ALA A 486 23.94 -27.86 -4.92
CA ALA A 486 23.39 -26.51 -4.94
C ALA A 486 22.66 -26.16 -3.62
N ALA A 487 21.96 -27.13 -3.02
CA ALA A 487 21.30 -26.93 -1.72
C ALA A 487 22.31 -26.76 -0.58
N TRP A 488 23.37 -27.57 -0.55
CA TRP A 488 24.45 -27.43 0.43
C TRP A 488 25.21 -26.11 0.27
N GLU A 489 25.49 -25.69 -0.96
CA GLU A 489 26.15 -24.41 -1.26
C GLU A 489 25.29 -23.23 -0.81
N ALA A 490 23.98 -23.26 -1.11
CA ALA A 490 23.03 -22.25 -0.64
C ALA A 490 22.96 -22.19 0.90
N LEU A 491 22.96 -23.34 1.58
CA LEU A 491 22.97 -23.40 3.05
C LEU A 491 24.28 -22.82 3.62
N ALA A 492 25.42 -23.14 3.00
CA ALA A 492 26.73 -22.65 3.42
C ALA A 492 26.85 -21.13 3.28
N MET A 493 26.45 -20.58 2.13
CA MET A 493 26.39 -19.13 1.91
C MET A 493 25.45 -18.45 2.90
N LEU A 494 24.29 -19.05 3.17
CA LEU A 494 23.33 -18.52 4.13
C LEU A 494 23.89 -18.49 5.56
N TYR A 495 24.59 -19.54 5.98
CA TYR A 495 25.26 -19.56 7.28
C TYR A 495 26.42 -18.56 7.36
N HIS A 496 27.17 -18.39 6.27
CA HIS A 496 28.25 -17.41 6.20
C HIS A 496 27.71 -15.99 6.36
N ASN A 497 26.63 -15.63 5.63
CA ASN A 497 26.00 -14.32 5.71
C ASN A 497 25.38 -14.02 7.09
N GLN A 498 24.97 -15.06 7.84
CA GLN A 498 24.51 -14.93 9.22
C GLN A 498 25.63 -14.84 10.26
N GLY A 499 26.91 -14.90 9.85
CA GLY A 499 28.06 -14.98 10.76
C GLY A 499 28.17 -16.33 11.49
N GLN A 500 27.41 -17.36 11.09
CA GLN A 500 27.51 -18.70 11.66
C GLN A 500 28.66 -19.48 11.00
N ILE A 501 29.88 -18.96 11.12
CA ILE A 501 31.08 -19.40 10.38
C ILE A 501 31.33 -20.90 10.50
N LYS A 502 31.22 -21.46 11.72
CA LYS A 502 31.41 -22.90 11.95
C LYS A 502 30.42 -23.77 11.17
N LYS A 503 29.15 -23.34 11.07
CA LYS A 503 28.15 -24.09 10.29
C LYS A 503 28.38 -23.92 8.79
N ALA A 504 28.81 -22.73 8.36
CA ALA A 504 29.17 -22.48 6.97
C ALA A 504 30.34 -23.37 6.52
N GLU A 505 31.39 -23.48 7.34
CA GLU A 505 32.50 -24.39 7.08
C GLU A 505 32.04 -25.83 6.90
N VAL A 506 31.23 -26.36 7.84
CA VAL A 506 30.70 -27.73 7.74
C VAL A 506 29.92 -27.94 6.44
N ALA A 507 29.08 -26.98 6.05
CA ALA A 507 28.30 -27.06 4.82
C ALA A 507 29.17 -26.98 3.55
N TYR A 508 30.17 -26.09 3.50
CA TYR A 508 31.11 -26.03 2.38
C TYR A 508 31.98 -27.30 2.26
N ARG A 509 32.41 -27.88 3.39
CA ARG A 509 33.11 -29.16 3.39
C ARG A 509 32.23 -30.28 2.85
N GLN A 510 30.93 -30.24 3.11
CA GLN A 510 29.99 -31.17 2.47
C GLN A 510 29.98 -30.97 0.95
N VAL A 511 29.81 -29.75 0.46
CA VAL A 511 29.88 -29.45 -0.98
C VAL A 511 31.13 -30.05 -1.62
N LEU A 512 32.31 -29.83 -1.02
CA LEU A 512 33.58 -30.34 -1.52
C LEU A 512 33.72 -31.87 -1.39
N SER A 513 32.98 -32.52 -0.51
CA SER A 513 32.95 -33.99 -0.43
C SER A 513 32.17 -34.62 -1.58
N ILE A 514 31.15 -33.91 -2.10
CA ILE A 514 30.34 -34.35 -3.24
C ILE A 514 30.98 -33.90 -4.56
N GLN A 515 31.43 -32.65 -4.63
CA GLN A 515 32.05 -32.03 -5.80
C GLN A 515 33.37 -31.34 -5.40
N PRO A 516 34.50 -32.09 -5.41
CA PRO A 516 35.80 -31.58 -4.95
C PRO A 516 36.33 -30.35 -5.69
N ASP A 517 35.85 -30.11 -6.92
CA ASP A 517 36.30 -29.05 -7.82
C ASP A 517 35.31 -27.86 -7.90
N ASN A 518 34.32 -27.77 -7.00
CA ASN A 518 33.40 -26.64 -6.96
C ASN A 518 34.16 -25.36 -6.59
N SER A 519 34.28 -24.44 -7.56
CA SER A 519 35.08 -23.21 -7.42
C SER A 519 34.53 -22.26 -6.36
N VAL A 520 33.20 -22.15 -6.23
CA VAL A 520 32.52 -21.30 -5.25
C VAL A 520 32.82 -21.78 -3.83
N ALA A 521 32.64 -23.08 -3.55
CA ALA A 521 32.90 -23.65 -2.24
C ALA A 521 34.39 -23.64 -1.87
N LEU A 522 35.28 -23.90 -2.83
CA LEU A 522 36.73 -23.78 -2.63
C LEU A 522 37.10 -22.35 -2.24
N ASN A 523 36.61 -21.35 -2.98
CA ASN A 523 36.86 -19.95 -2.70
C ASN A 523 36.32 -19.55 -1.32
N ASN A 524 35.05 -19.81 -1.06
CA ASN A 524 34.40 -19.33 0.16
C ASN A 524 34.94 -20.01 1.42
N LEU A 525 35.28 -21.31 1.35
CA LEU A 525 35.94 -21.99 2.46
C LEU A 525 37.38 -21.48 2.65
N ALA A 526 38.12 -21.24 1.56
CA ALA A 526 39.45 -20.65 1.65
C ALA A 526 39.41 -19.26 2.32
N TRP A 527 38.43 -18.42 1.97
CA TRP A 527 38.21 -17.13 2.60
C TRP A 527 37.96 -17.26 4.11
N ILE A 528 37.04 -18.15 4.50
CA ILE A 528 36.73 -18.40 5.92
C ILE A 528 38.00 -18.82 6.69
N LEU A 529 38.76 -19.77 6.15
CA LEU A 529 39.96 -20.28 6.82
C LEU A 529 41.11 -19.26 6.81
N ALA A 530 41.25 -18.45 5.77
CA ALA A 530 42.28 -17.42 5.71
C ALA A 530 41.99 -16.27 6.68
N THR A 531 40.72 -15.86 6.80
CA THR A 531 40.33 -14.69 7.60
C THR A 531 40.07 -14.99 9.07
N ASP A 532 39.90 -16.25 9.47
CA ASP A 532 39.76 -16.63 10.88
C ASP A 532 41.08 -16.41 11.64
N PRO A 533 41.13 -15.50 12.64
CA PRO A 533 42.33 -15.25 13.45
C PRO A 533 42.82 -16.49 14.22
N HIS A 534 41.94 -17.46 14.45
CA HIS A 534 42.22 -18.69 15.19
C HIS A 534 42.64 -19.85 14.28
N SER A 535 42.73 -19.65 12.96
CA SER A 535 43.17 -20.68 12.04
C SER A 535 44.58 -21.18 12.35
N SER A 536 44.71 -22.50 12.50
CA SER A 536 45.99 -23.18 12.65
C SER A 536 46.85 -23.05 11.38
N LYS A 537 48.16 -23.32 11.50
CA LYS A 537 49.08 -23.32 10.35
C LYS A 537 48.60 -24.27 9.23
N ASN A 538 48.02 -25.41 9.60
CA ASN A 538 47.48 -26.37 8.63
C ASN A 538 46.24 -25.82 7.91
N GLN A 539 45.33 -25.16 8.62
CA GLN A 539 44.14 -24.53 8.02
C GLN A 539 44.51 -23.36 7.10
N LYS A 540 45.53 -22.57 7.46
CA LYS A 540 46.06 -21.50 6.59
C LYS A 540 46.65 -22.09 5.31
N GLN A 541 47.39 -23.19 5.40
CA GLN A 541 47.93 -23.88 4.23
C GLN A 541 46.82 -24.50 3.38
N GLU A 542 45.79 -25.07 4.02
CA GLU A 542 44.59 -25.58 3.36
C GLU A 542 43.88 -24.48 2.56
N ALA A 543 43.68 -23.30 3.18
CA ALA A 543 43.10 -22.13 2.52
C ALA A 543 43.86 -21.74 1.25
N LEU A 544 45.20 -21.73 1.30
CA LEU A 544 46.04 -21.41 0.15
C LEU A 544 45.87 -22.41 -0.99
N VAL A 545 45.82 -23.71 -0.68
CA VAL A 545 45.60 -24.75 -1.69
C VAL A 545 44.22 -24.62 -2.32
N MET A 546 43.18 -24.39 -1.51
CA MET A 546 41.81 -24.20 -2.00
C MET A 546 41.66 -22.95 -2.86
N ALA A 547 42.23 -21.81 -2.44
CA ALA A 547 42.16 -20.57 -3.19
C ALA A 547 42.88 -20.66 -4.54
N LYS A 548 44.04 -21.33 -4.60
CA LYS A 548 44.74 -21.59 -5.88
C LYS A 548 43.86 -22.40 -6.84
N ARG A 549 43.26 -23.48 -6.34
CA ARG A 549 42.35 -24.33 -7.14
C ARG A 549 41.11 -23.56 -7.61
N ALA A 550 40.53 -22.71 -6.76
CA ALA A 550 39.40 -21.86 -7.16
C ALA A 550 39.78 -20.92 -8.32
N VAL A 551 40.93 -20.25 -8.23
CA VAL A 551 41.45 -19.33 -9.26
C VAL A 551 41.83 -20.07 -10.56
N GLU A 552 42.34 -21.30 -10.47
CA GLU A 552 42.62 -22.14 -11.63
C GLU A 552 41.35 -22.53 -12.39
N LYS A 553 40.23 -22.72 -11.68
CA LYS A 553 38.93 -23.03 -12.30
C LYS A 553 38.26 -21.79 -12.87
N GLU A 554 38.28 -20.69 -12.12
CA GLU A 554 37.67 -19.44 -12.53
C GLU A 554 38.51 -18.26 -12.01
N ARG A 555 39.03 -17.44 -12.93
CA ARG A 555 39.85 -16.29 -12.56
C ARG A 555 39.01 -15.02 -12.60
N ASN A 556 38.65 -14.50 -11.43
CA ASN A 556 37.90 -13.25 -11.27
C ASN A 556 38.42 -12.44 -10.06
N SER A 557 38.00 -11.18 -9.93
CA SER A 557 38.49 -10.27 -8.88
C SER A 557 38.24 -10.79 -7.46
N THR A 558 37.11 -11.45 -7.21
CA THR A 558 36.75 -12.03 -5.90
C THR A 558 37.66 -13.20 -5.51
N TYR A 559 37.98 -14.07 -6.47
CA TYR A 559 38.79 -15.26 -6.19
C TYR A 559 40.27 -14.90 -6.06
N LEU A 560 40.73 -13.93 -6.85
CA LEU A 560 42.06 -13.36 -6.72
C LEU A 560 42.25 -12.68 -5.36
N ASP A 561 41.24 -11.97 -4.85
CA ASP A 561 41.29 -11.35 -3.52
C ASP A 561 41.38 -12.40 -2.41
N THR A 562 40.59 -13.47 -2.50
CA THR A 562 40.70 -14.60 -1.56
C THR A 562 42.08 -15.27 -1.61
N LEU A 563 42.65 -15.44 -2.80
CA LEU A 563 44.00 -15.96 -2.97
C LEU A 563 45.06 -15.00 -2.41
N ALA A 564 44.89 -13.70 -2.55
CA ALA A 564 45.78 -12.70 -1.98
C ALA A 564 45.78 -12.76 -0.44
N GLU A 565 44.59 -12.84 0.18
CA GLU A 565 44.46 -13.02 1.63
C GLU A 565 45.10 -14.36 2.07
N ALA A 566 44.87 -15.44 1.34
CA ALA A 566 45.50 -16.73 1.64
C ALA A 566 47.03 -16.68 1.52
N TYR A 567 47.60 -15.96 0.54
CA TYR A 567 49.05 -15.72 0.48
C TYR A 567 49.55 -14.92 1.67
N PHE A 568 48.83 -13.86 2.05
CA PHE A 568 49.18 -12.97 3.14
C PHE A 568 49.29 -13.72 4.47
N VAL A 569 48.27 -14.52 4.83
CA VAL A 569 48.25 -15.24 6.12
C VAL A 569 49.24 -16.40 6.20
N ASN A 570 49.77 -16.85 5.06
CA ASN A 570 50.85 -17.82 4.97
C ASN A 570 52.25 -17.17 4.85
N GLY A 571 52.35 -15.84 4.91
CA GLY A 571 53.63 -15.10 4.90
C GLY A 571 54.20 -14.81 3.51
N TYR A 572 53.46 -15.11 2.43
CA TYR A 572 53.88 -14.83 1.06
C TYR A 572 53.50 -13.41 0.63
N PHE A 573 54.00 -12.40 1.36
CA PHE A 573 53.54 -11.01 1.23
C PHE A 573 53.71 -10.43 -0.18
N LYS A 574 54.80 -10.75 -0.89
CA LYS A 574 55.03 -10.29 -2.27
C LYS A 574 53.95 -10.81 -3.22
N LEU A 575 53.64 -12.11 -3.14
CA LEU A 575 52.59 -12.74 -3.95
C LEU A 575 51.20 -12.20 -3.58
N ALA A 576 50.96 -11.87 -2.30
CA ALA A 576 49.71 -11.24 -1.87
C ALA A 576 49.52 -9.86 -2.54
N VAL A 577 50.55 -9.02 -2.56
CA VAL A 577 50.50 -7.69 -3.21
C VAL A 577 50.31 -7.80 -4.72
N GLU A 578 51.03 -8.71 -5.39
CA GLU A 578 50.89 -8.95 -6.83
C GLU A 578 49.46 -9.41 -7.17
N THR A 579 48.95 -10.40 -6.44
CA THR A 579 47.60 -10.96 -6.67
C THR A 579 46.49 -9.95 -6.35
N ALA A 580 46.62 -9.17 -5.27
CA ALA A 580 45.66 -8.12 -4.93
C ALA A 580 45.67 -6.97 -5.95
N THR A 581 46.82 -6.65 -6.54
CA THR A 581 46.91 -5.67 -7.63
C THR A 581 46.14 -6.17 -8.86
N GLU A 582 46.24 -7.46 -9.17
CA GLU A 582 45.47 -8.08 -10.24
C GLU A 582 43.96 -8.11 -9.95
N ALA A 583 43.56 -8.39 -8.70
CA ALA A 583 42.18 -8.33 -8.25
C ALA A 583 41.60 -6.91 -8.46
N LEU A 584 42.34 -5.86 -8.09
CA LEU A 584 41.94 -4.47 -8.28
C LEU A 584 41.83 -4.09 -9.76
N ASN A 585 42.74 -4.58 -10.60
CA ASN A 585 42.72 -4.30 -12.05
C ASN A 585 41.55 -5.00 -12.75
N SER A 586 41.15 -6.18 -12.28
CA SER A 586 40.02 -6.94 -12.83
C SER A 586 38.65 -6.55 -12.25
N ALA A 587 38.63 -5.77 -11.17
CA ALA A 587 37.40 -5.32 -10.51
C ALA A 587 36.62 -4.28 -11.33
N LYS A 588 35.38 -4.62 -11.68
CA LYS A 588 34.41 -3.70 -12.30
C LYS A 588 33.67 -2.84 -11.26
N ASP A 589 33.44 -3.40 -10.08
CA ASP A 589 32.71 -2.78 -8.96
C ASP A 589 33.54 -2.86 -7.67
N ASN A 590 33.15 -2.12 -6.62
CA ASN A 590 33.80 -2.14 -5.29
C ASN A 590 35.32 -1.87 -5.28
N ARG A 591 35.84 -1.08 -6.22
CA ARG A 591 37.28 -0.76 -6.29
C ARG A 591 37.86 -0.21 -4.97
N GLU A 592 37.10 0.57 -4.21
CA GLU A 592 37.54 1.10 -2.92
C GLU A 592 37.87 -0.01 -1.90
N TYR A 593 37.13 -1.11 -1.92
CA TYR A 593 37.41 -2.28 -1.08
C TYR A 593 38.77 -2.90 -1.43
N TYR A 594 39.00 -3.14 -2.73
CA TYR A 594 40.25 -3.74 -3.21
C TYR A 594 41.47 -2.83 -2.97
N ILE A 595 41.28 -1.50 -3.02
CA ILE A 595 42.33 -0.53 -2.64
C ILE A 595 42.70 -0.71 -1.17
N LYS A 596 41.72 -0.78 -0.27
CA LYS A 596 41.97 -0.98 1.18
C LYS A 596 42.66 -2.32 1.46
N GLN A 597 42.29 -3.39 0.76
CA GLN A 597 42.98 -4.67 0.88
C GLN A 597 44.43 -4.61 0.40
N LEU A 598 44.67 -3.96 -0.74
CA LEU A 598 46.03 -3.79 -1.26
C LEU A 598 46.91 -2.96 -0.31
N GLU A 599 46.37 -1.90 0.28
CA GLU A 599 47.06 -1.10 1.30
C GLU A 599 47.42 -1.93 2.55
N LYS A 600 46.48 -2.76 3.04
CA LYS A 600 46.73 -3.72 4.13
C LYS A 600 47.91 -4.64 3.82
N PHE A 601 47.99 -5.20 2.61
CA PHE A 601 49.08 -6.11 2.25
C PHE A 601 50.41 -5.38 2.06
N ARG A 602 50.40 -4.17 1.48
CA ARG A 602 51.61 -3.36 1.28
C ARG A 602 52.26 -2.91 2.59
N SER A 603 51.47 -2.61 3.62
CA SER A 603 52.03 -2.18 4.92
C SER A 603 52.91 -3.24 5.60
N HIS A 604 52.75 -4.52 5.22
CA HIS A 604 53.52 -5.64 5.74
C HIS A 604 54.71 -6.04 4.85
N LEU A 605 54.87 -5.41 3.68
CA LEU A 605 55.98 -5.67 2.77
C LEU A 605 57.27 -4.93 3.19
N GLY A 606 57.16 -3.98 4.14
CA GLY A 606 58.24 -3.05 4.50
C GLY A 606 58.52 -2.02 3.40
N PRO A 607 59.22 -0.90 3.68
CA PRO A 607 59.73 -0.03 2.63
C PRO A 607 60.80 -0.80 1.86
N GLY A 608 60.48 -1.18 0.61
CA GLY A 608 61.40 -1.82 -0.33
C GLY A 608 62.37 -0.84 -0.96
#